data_AF-A0A0Q5JCA2-F1
#
_entry.id   AF-A0A0Q5JCA2-F1
#
_cell.length_a   1.000
_cell.length_b   1.000
_cell.length_c   1.000
_cell.angle_alpha   90.00
_cell.angle_beta   90.00
_cell.angle_gamma   90.00
#
_symmetry.space_group_name_H-M   'P 1'
#
loop_
_entity.id
_entity.type
_entity.pdbx_description
1 polymer ?
#
loop_
_entity_poly.entity_id
_entity_poly.type
_entity_poly.pdbx_seq_one_letter_code
_entity_poly.pdbx_strand_id
1 'polypeptide(L)'
;MFTRRGQVTADVGDGFVAGEAAALQTGLSAALTGAERGSAPAPVALTFETEGGEHVVIVCRNHTVGFVPPSHEESVRAQLDAAGRAHLQTTGQVYRDGDGWRLWVGPPRSDGFPAPEPGADTLAPPQRRIFGLALPDD
;
A
#
# COMPACT_ATOMS: atom_id res chain seq x y z
N MET A 1 -6.16 2.87 -30.60
CA MET A 1 -5.67 4.07 -29.90
C MET A 1 -5.74 3.79 -28.41
N PHE A 2 -4.61 3.54 -27.75
CA PHE A 2 -4.59 3.41 -26.30
C PHE A 2 -4.62 4.82 -25.71
N THR A 3 -5.80 5.30 -25.35
CA THR A 3 -5.92 6.56 -24.61
C THR A 3 -5.19 6.35 -23.29
N ARG A 4 -4.03 6.98 -23.14
CA ARG A 4 -3.31 7.00 -21.87
C ARG A 4 -4.28 7.56 -20.84
N ARG A 5 -4.72 6.72 -19.89
CA ARG A 5 -5.58 7.16 -18.79
C ARG A 5 -4.90 8.37 -18.13
N GLY A 6 -5.68 9.43 -17.86
CA GLY A 6 -5.16 10.59 -17.15
C GLY A 6 -4.54 10.16 -15.82
N GLN A 7 -3.50 10.86 -15.37
CA GLN A 7 -2.91 10.64 -14.05
C GLN A 7 -3.38 11.79 -13.16
N VAL A 8 -4.06 11.47 -12.06
CA VAL A 8 -4.54 12.44 -11.06
C VAL A 8 -3.75 12.21 -9.79
N THR A 9 -3.20 13.26 -9.20
CA THR A 9 -2.49 13.13 -7.92
C THR A 9 -3.51 13.04 -6.80
N ALA A 10 -3.40 12.02 -5.95
CA ALA A 10 -4.24 11.84 -4.78
C ALA A 10 -3.84 12.84 -3.69
N ASP A 11 -4.84 13.51 -3.14
CA ASP A 11 -4.71 14.23 -1.88
C ASP A 11 -4.86 13.24 -0.73
N VAL A 12 -3.77 12.99 -0.03
CA VAL A 12 -3.72 12.10 1.15
C VAL A 12 -3.46 12.86 2.44
N GLY A 13 -3.65 14.19 2.43
CA GLY A 13 -3.37 15.06 3.57
C GLY A 13 -1.93 14.93 4.10
N ASP A 14 -1.79 14.66 5.40
CA ASP A 14 -0.50 14.46 6.07
C ASP A 14 0.18 13.12 5.71
N GLY A 15 -0.54 12.26 4.99
CA GLY A 15 -0.15 10.88 4.69
C GLY A 15 -0.53 9.91 5.81
N PHE A 16 -0.51 8.62 5.48
CA PHE A 16 -0.87 7.54 6.39
C PHE A 16 -0.02 6.30 6.13
N VAL A 17 0.05 5.41 7.12
CA VAL A 17 0.66 4.08 6.92
C VAL A 17 -0.38 3.19 6.27
N ALA A 18 0.01 2.48 5.21
CA ALA A 18 -0.85 1.51 4.56
C ALA A 18 -1.29 0.43 5.56
N GLY A 19 -2.59 0.17 5.59
CA GLY A 19 -3.18 -0.93 6.34
C GLY A 19 -2.89 -2.28 5.70
N GLU A 20 -3.05 -3.34 6.48
CA GLU A 20 -2.87 -4.74 6.09
C GLU A 20 -1.49 -5.03 5.46
N ALA A 21 -0.51 -4.15 5.69
CA ALA A 21 0.85 -4.33 5.21
C ALA A 21 1.44 -5.63 5.76
N ALA A 22 1.09 -6.03 6.98
CA ALA A 22 1.50 -7.30 7.55
C ALA A 22 0.90 -8.50 6.81
N ALA A 23 -0.34 -8.41 6.33
CA ALA A 23 -1.01 -9.43 5.52
C ALA A 23 -0.49 -9.51 4.08
N LEU A 24 0.03 -8.40 3.55
CA LEU A 24 0.48 -8.27 2.16
C LEU A 24 2.00 -8.31 1.98
N GLN A 25 2.75 -8.83 2.95
CA GLN A 25 4.22 -8.94 2.87
C GLN A 25 4.72 -9.59 1.59
N THR A 26 4.01 -10.60 1.06
CA THR A 26 4.35 -11.26 -0.21
C THR A 26 4.20 -10.30 -1.40
N GLY A 27 3.10 -9.55 -1.46
CA GLY A 27 2.85 -8.55 -2.51
C GLY A 27 3.82 -7.38 -2.42
N LEU A 28 4.07 -6.90 -1.20
CA LEU A 28 5.01 -5.81 -0.92
C LEU A 28 6.44 -6.20 -1.29
N SER A 29 6.89 -7.40 -0.91
CA SER A 29 8.22 -7.90 -1.28
C SER A 29 8.39 -8.11 -2.79
N ALA A 30 7.31 -8.54 -3.49
CA ALA A 30 7.29 -8.73 -4.94
C ALA A 30 7.28 -7.40 -5.71
N ALA A 31 6.59 -6.38 -5.20
CA ALA A 31 6.52 -5.05 -5.80
C ALA A 31 7.87 -4.31 -5.74
N LEU A 32 8.68 -4.60 -4.71
CA LEU A 32 9.96 -3.97 -4.46
C LEU A 32 11.10 -4.60 -5.27
N THR A 33 11.91 -3.73 -5.87
CA THR A 33 13.18 -4.10 -6.49
C THR A 33 14.26 -4.34 -5.44
N GLY A 34 15.33 -5.04 -5.83
CA GLY A 34 16.48 -5.26 -4.95
C GLY A 34 17.12 -3.95 -4.44
N ALA A 35 17.09 -2.88 -5.23
CA ALA A 35 17.61 -1.57 -4.83
C ALA A 35 16.75 -0.91 -3.74
N GLU A 36 15.42 -0.93 -3.90
CA GLU A 36 14.49 -0.41 -2.91
C GLU A 36 14.57 -1.20 -1.59
N ARG A 37 14.79 -2.53 -1.68
CA ARG A 37 15.03 -3.36 -0.49
C ARG A 37 16.38 -3.13 0.18
N GLY A 38 17.39 -2.74 -0.58
CA GLY A 38 18.74 -2.48 -0.07
C GLY A 38 18.92 -1.09 0.55
N SER A 39 18.06 -0.12 0.18
CA SER A 39 18.20 1.28 0.56
C SER A 39 16.90 1.84 1.15
N ALA A 40 16.31 1.12 2.11
CA ALA A 40 15.12 1.57 2.82
C ALA A 40 15.47 2.70 3.83
N PRO A 41 14.67 3.79 3.93
CA PRO A 41 13.41 4.00 3.23
C PRO A 41 13.59 4.38 1.75
N ALA A 42 12.80 3.76 0.88
CA ALA A 42 12.87 3.96 -0.56
C ALA A 42 11.55 4.53 -1.11
N PRO A 43 11.59 5.60 -1.92
CA PRO A 43 10.40 6.18 -2.51
C PRO A 43 9.83 5.26 -3.59
N VAL A 44 8.51 5.07 -3.56
CA VAL A 44 7.76 4.25 -4.51
C VAL A 44 6.58 5.01 -5.07
N ALA A 45 6.29 4.79 -6.35
CA ALA A 45 5.09 5.30 -6.98
C ALA A 45 3.92 4.37 -6.67
N LEU A 46 2.84 4.94 -6.13
CA LEU A 46 1.66 4.22 -5.71
C LEU A 46 0.46 4.67 -6.54
N THR A 47 -0.48 3.75 -6.70
CA THR A 47 -1.76 3.95 -7.35
C THR A 47 -2.84 3.44 -6.42
N PHE A 48 -3.99 4.11 -6.38
CA PHE A 48 -5.16 3.60 -5.69
C PHE A 48 -6.09 2.93 -6.68
N GLU A 49 -6.65 1.81 -6.27
CA GLU A 49 -7.68 1.08 -7.02
C GLU A 49 -8.77 0.63 -6.05
N THR A 50 -9.99 0.45 -6.55
CA THR A 50 -11.09 -0.10 -5.75
C THR A 50 -11.18 -1.59 -6.01
N GLU A 51 -11.08 -2.40 -4.96
CA GLU A 51 -11.25 -3.85 -4.98
C GLU A 51 -12.62 -4.20 -4.42
N GLY A 52 -13.37 -5.07 -5.12
CA GLY A 52 -14.74 -5.45 -4.72
C GLY A 52 -15.79 -4.33 -4.70
N GLY A 53 -15.44 -3.08 -5.03
CA GLY A 53 -16.31 -1.92 -4.89
C GLY A 53 -16.41 -1.37 -3.46
N GLU A 54 -15.96 -2.13 -2.47
CA GLU A 54 -16.03 -1.78 -1.04
C GLU A 54 -14.69 -1.37 -0.46
N HIS A 55 -13.54 -1.82 -0.96
CA HIS A 55 -12.24 -1.51 -0.35
C HIS A 55 -11.32 -0.76 -1.30
N VAL A 56 -10.58 0.21 -0.77
CA VAL A 56 -9.56 0.91 -1.54
C VAL A 56 -8.20 0.27 -1.28
N VAL A 57 -7.64 -0.31 -2.32
CA VAL A 57 -6.33 -0.94 -2.31
C VAL A 57 -5.26 0.00 -2.84
N ILE A 58 -4.06 -0.16 -2.32
CA ILE A 58 -2.86 0.52 -2.77
C ILE A 58 -2.08 -0.46 -3.64
N VAL A 59 -1.82 -0.04 -4.86
CA VAL A 59 -1.14 -0.83 -5.89
C VAL A 59 0.17 -0.16 -6.25
N CYS A 60 1.25 -0.93 -6.16
CA CYS A 60 2.58 -0.55 -6.61
C CYS A 60 3.03 -1.51 -7.71
N ARG A 61 3.36 -0.99 -8.90
CA ARG A 61 3.80 -1.81 -10.05
C ARG A 61 2.91 -3.03 -10.33
N ASN A 62 1.59 -2.85 -10.34
CA ASN A 62 0.58 -3.91 -10.55
C ASN A 62 0.52 -4.96 -9.43
N HIS A 63 1.09 -4.70 -8.26
CA HIS A 63 0.95 -5.53 -7.08
C HIS A 63 0.22 -4.78 -5.98
N THR A 64 -0.78 -5.40 -5.38
CA THR A 64 -1.41 -4.88 -4.17
C THR A 64 -0.42 -4.97 -3.02
N VAL A 65 -0.14 -3.81 -2.43
CA VAL A 65 0.90 -3.63 -1.39
C VAL A 65 0.35 -3.18 -0.05
N GLY A 66 -0.93 -2.81 0.01
CA GLY A 66 -1.60 -2.38 1.22
C GLY A 66 -3.04 -1.97 0.95
N PHE A 67 -3.76 -1.65 2.02
CA PHE A 67 -5.09 -1.07 1.97
C PHE A 67 -5.08 0.34 2.56
N VAL A 68 -6.03 1.16 2.13
CA VAL A 68 -6.23 2.49 2.74
C VAL A 68 -6.94 2.31 4.08
N PRO A 69 -6.44 2.90 5.17
CA PRO A 69 -7.09 2.81 6.47
C PRO A 69 -8.48 3.45 6.43
N PRO A 70 -9.42 3.01 7.28
CA PRO A 70 -10.82 3.47 7.24
C PRO A 70 -10.95 4.98 7.43
N SER A 71 -10.04 5.61 8.19
CA SER A 71 -9.96 7.06 8.39
C SER A 71 -9.81 7.84 7.08
N HIS A 72 -9.18 7.24 6.06
CA HIS A 72 -8.88 7.87 4.77
C HIS A 72 -9.65 7.23 3.60
N GLU A 73 -10.25 6.06 3.80
CA GLU A 73 -10.88 5.28 2.74
C GLU A 73 -11.99 6.07 2.03
N GLU A 74 -12.89 6.73 2.77
CA GLU A 74 -13.98 7.53 2.19
C GLU A 74 -13.43 8.70 1.33
N SER A 75 -12.39 9.37 1.81
CA SER A 75 -11.77 10.50 1.11
C SER A 75 -11.05 10.06 -0.17
N VAL A 76 -10.31 8.94 -0.13
CA VAL A 76 -9.63 8.40 -1.31
C VAL A 76 -10.65 7.83 -2.30
N ARG A 77 -11.71 7.18 -1.81
CA ARG A 77 -12.81 6.68 -2.66
C ARG A 77 -13.50 7.81 -3.41
N ALA A 78 -13.81 8.92 -2.73
CA ALA A 78 -14.40 10.09 -3.37
C ALA A 78 -13.49 10.65 -4.49
N GLN A 79 -12.18 10.66 -4.27
CA GLN A 79 -11.21 11.08 -5.29
C GLN A 79 -11.09 10.09 -6.45
N LEU A 80 -11.18 8.79 -6.19
CA LEU A 80 -11.21 7.75 -7.23
C LEU A 80 -12.46 7.90 -8.12
N ASP A 81 -13.63 8.12 -7.51
CA ASP A 81 -14.87 8.37 -8.23
C ASP A 81 -14.78 9.66 -9.06
N ALA A 82 -14.26 10.74 -8.48
CA ALA A 82 -14.03 12.00 -9.18
C ALA A 82 -13.00 11.89 -10.32
N ALA A 83 -11.97 11.05 -10.16
CA ALA A 83 -10.98 10.75 -11.19
C ALA A 83 -11.58 9.90 -12.34
N GLY A 84 -12.61 9.11 -12.05
CA GLY A 84 -13.36 8.31 -13.01
C GLY A 84 -12.50 7.27 -13.72
N ARG A 85 -12.02 7.59 -14.93
CA ARG A 85 -11.13 6.70 -15.71
C ARG A 85 -9.65 7.02 -15.53
N ALA A 86 -9.32 8.09 -14.83
CA ALA A 86 -7.94 8.45 -14.52
C ALA A 86 -7.39 7.59 -13.38
N HIS A 87 -6.08 7.36 -13.39
CA HIS A 87 -5.39 6.68 -12.31
C HIS A 87 -5.07 7.67 -11.20
N LEU A 88 -5.59 7.39 -10.00
CA LEU A 88 -5.27 8.16 -8.81
C LEU A 88 -3.91 7.70 -8.29
N GLN A 89 -2.91 8.57 -8.39
CA GLN A 89 -1.52 8.28 -8.07
C GLN A 89 -1.07 9.06 -6.86
N THR A 90 -0.21 8.44 -6.05
CA THR A 90 0.50 9.14 -5.00
C THR A 90 1.92 8.62 -4.90
N THR A 91 2.73 9.29 -4.12
CA THR A 91 4.05 8.80 -3.73
C THR A 91 3.94 8.16 -2.36
N GLY A 92 4.76 7.14 -2.14
CA GLY A 92 4.93 6.54 -0.84
C GLY A 92 6.38 6.25 -0.56
N GLN A 93 6.66 5.76 0.63
CA GLN A 93 7.96 5.26 1.00
C GLN A 93 7.80 3.90 1.65
N VAL A 94 8.52 2.91 1.13
CA VAL A 94 8.65 1.65 1.85
C VAL A 94 9.76 1.75 2.88
N TYR A 95 9.53 1.17 4.04
CA TYR A 95 10.49 1.12 5.12
C TYR A 95 10.40 -0.23 5.82
N ARG A 96 11.44 -0.58 6.59
CA ARG A 96 11.38 -1.77 7.43
C ARG A 96 10.84 -1.43 8.80
N ASP A 97 9.92 -2.27 9.27
CA ASP A 97 9.35 -2.23 10.61
C ASP A 97 9.47 -3.62 11.21
N GLY A 98 10.42 -3.80 12.14
CA GLY A 98 10.77 -5.12 12.69
C GLY A 98 11.27 -6.09 11.62
N ASP A 99 10.63 -7.25 11.53
CA ASP A 99 10.93 -8.31 10.53
C ASP A 99 10.18 -8.10 9.20
N GLY A 100 9.28 -7.11 9.13
CA GLY A 100 8.40 -6.86 8.00
C GLY A 100 8.74 -5.60 7.21
N TRP A 101 8.15 -5.52 6.02
CA TRP A 101 8.08 -4.31 5.22
C TRP A 101 6.81 -3.53 5.54
N ARG A 102 6.91 -2.21 5.65
CA ARG A 102 5.75 -1.32 5.72
C ARG A 102 5.80 -0.28 4.63
N LEU A 103 4.63 0.26 4.34
CA LEU A 103 4.45 1.28 3.32
C LEU A 103 3.84 2.53 3.95
N TRP A 104 4.55 3.64 3.82
CA TRP A 104 4.03 4.97 4.05
C TRP A 104 3.44 5.50 2.75
N VAL A 105 2.25 6.08 2.82
CA VAL A 105 1.53 6.68 1.70
C VAL A 105 1.42 8.17 1.96
N GLY A 106 2.02 8.98 1.09
CA GLY A 106 2.03 10.43 1.23
C GLY A 106 3.41 11.05 1.03
N PRO A 107 3.56 12.32 1.44
CA PRO A 107 4.79 13.07 1.20
C PRO A 107 6.00 12.36 1.85
N PRO A 108 7.19 12.42 1.23
CA PRO A 108 8.38 11.78 1.75
C PRO A 108 8.75 12.38 3.11
N ARG A 109 8.83 11.52 4.13
CA ARG A 109 9.28 11.80 5.49
C ARG A 109 10.67 11.22 5.71
N SER A 110 11.53 11.99 6.36
CA SER A 110 12.87 11.56 6.80
C SER A 110 12.93 11.29 8.31
N ASP A 111 11.97 11.79 9.10
CA ASP A 111 11.99 11.81 10.57
C ASP A 111 11.31 10.58 11.21
N GLY A 112 11.44 9.42 10.56
CA GLY A 112 10.75 8.20 10.97
C GLY A 112 9.28 8.18 10.56
N PHE A 113 8.68 6.99 10.68
CA PHE A 113 7.31 6.72 10.26
C PHE A 113 6.42 6.52 11.50
N PRO A 114 5.20 7.08 11.53
CA PRO A 114 4.28 6.81 12.62
C PRO A 114 3.90 5.32 12.62
N ALA A 115 3.49 4.82 13.80
CA ALA A 115 2.87 3.50 13.87
C ALA A 115 1.57 3.50 13.04
N PRO A 116 1.19 2.36 12.42
CA PRO A 116 -0.09 2.25 11.75
C PRO A 116 -1.22 2.51 12.73
N GLU A 117 -2.32 3.04 12.20
CA GLU A 117 -3.52 3.25 13.00
C GLU A 117 -3.99 1.90 13.59
N PRO A 118 -4.45 1.88 14.86
CA PRO A 118 -4.99 0.67 15.46
C PRO A 118 -6.24 0.23 14.67
N GLY A 119 -6.20 -0.99 14.12
CA GLY A 119 -7.23 -1.50 13.21
C GLY A 119 -6.95 -1.26 11.72
N ALA A 120 -5.79 -0.72 11.35
CA ALA A 120 -5.34 -0.70 9.95
C ALA A 120 -4.84 -2.09 9.49
N ASP A 121 -4.27 -2.89 10.39
CA ASP A 121 -3.93 -4.29 10.15
C ASP A 121 -4.94 -5.20 10.88
N THR A 122 -6.13 -5.38 10.30
CA THR A 122 -7.13 -6.33 10.80
C THR A 122 -6.88 -7.75 10.31
N LEU A 123 -6.21 -7.90 9.17
CA LEU A 123 -5.84 -9.21 8.64
C LEU A 123 -4.58 -9.75 9.31
N ALA A 124 -4.64 -11.03 9.68
CA ALA A 124 -3.46 -11.76 10.11
C ALA A 124 -2.41 -11.76 8.98
N PRO A 125 -1.10 -11.74 9.32
CA PRO A 125 -0.04 -11.88 8.33
C PRO A 125 -0.27 -13.14 7.47
N PRO A 126 0.19 -13.15 6.20
CA PRO A 126 -0.07 -14.29 5.34
C PRO A 126 0.63 -15.49 5.98
N GLN A 127 -0.17 -16.46 6.42
CA GLN A 127 0.38 -17.71 6.91
C GLN A 127 1.27 -18.28 5.80
N ARG A 128 2.53 -18.59 6.11
CA ARG A 128 3.45 -19.24 5.18
C ARG A 128 2.83 -20.58 4.76
N ARG A 129 2.05 -20.57 3.69
CA ARG A 129 1.50 -21.77 3.08
C ARG A 129 2.46 -22.22 2.00
N ILE A 130 3.22 -23.26 2.30
CA ILE A 130 3.97 -24.01 1.29
C ILE A 130 3.03 -25.12 0.81
N PHE A 131 2.69 -25.12 -0.48
CA PHE A 131 1.86 -26.17 -1.12
C PHE A 131 0.56 -26.53 -0.38
N GLY A 132 -0.19 -25.53 0.11
CA GLY A 132 -1.50 -25.75 0.74
C GLY A 132 -1.45 -26.39 2.13
N LEU A 133 -0.27 -26.54 2.73
CA LEU A 133 -0.09 -27.01 4.11
C LEU A 133 0.29 -25.83 5.00
N ALA A 134 -0.45 -25.66 6.10
CA ALA A 134 -0.08 -24.72 7.15
C ALA A 134 1.14 -25.28 7.90
N LEU A 135 2.24 -24.53 7.94
CA LEU A 135 3.34 -24.86 8.85
C LEU A 135 2.94 -24.44 10.27
N PRO A 136 3.16 -25.30 11.28
CA PRO A 136 3.08 -24.87 12.68
C PRO A 136 4.18 -23.85 12.98
N ASP A 137 3.82 -22.83 13.75
CA ASP A 137 4.73 -21.86 14.37
C ASP A 137 5.47 -22.60 15.50
N ASP A 138 6.80 -22.68 15.42
CA ASP A 138 7.69 -23.15 16.51
C ASP A 138 8.60 -21.99 16.92
#